data_AF-X6F0T9-F1
#
_entry.id   AF-X6F0T9-F1
#
_cell.length_a   1.000
_cell.length_b   1.000
_cell.length_c   1.000
_cell.angle_alpha   90.00
_cell.angle_beta   90.00
_cell.angle_gamma   90.00
#
_symmetry.space_group_name_H-M   'P 1'
#
loop_
_entity.id
_entity.type
_entity.pdbx_description
1 polymer ?
#
loop_
_entity_poly.entity_id
_entity_poly.type
_entity_poly.pdbx_seq_one_letter_code
_entity_poly.pdbx_strand_id
1 'polypeptide(L)'
;MSDVTSALLAGAIVLALVLHLAWQARRSRDRASATLAADEAGIRAIVADAENVSDGTAGVITWEGSWNGQRVQVRTIVDTLATRKLPARWLSVSITEKVSVPAIFDMMMRPGSPTTFSNFDHLQHTLPKAPGFPAEAVLRTDRRGTRFPQSIIADHMEPFSEGRAKELLITPNGVRIVWLLAEAERARYGVFRQAAFGDTRIDSALIERLLVSLSDLRDAINGSERQAA
;
A
#
# COMPACT_ATOMS: atom_id res chain seq x y z
N MET A 1 34.32 23.51 47.51
CA MET A 1 33.64 22.21 47.31
C MET A 1 32.47 22.28 46.32
N SER A 2 32.30 23.36 45.53
CA SER A 2 31.13 23.59 44.66
C SER A 2 31.27 23.10 43.22
N ASP A 3 32.48 23.15 42.65
CA ASP A 3 32.63 23.05 41.19
C ASP A 3 32.78 21.60 40.73
N VAL A 4 33.50 20.78 41.50
CA VAL A 4 33.67 19.34 41.23
C VAL A 4 32.35 18.60 41.41
N THR A 5 31.57 18.92 42.44
CA THR A 5 30.24 18.33 42.65
C THR A 5 29.27 18.73 41.54
N SER A 6 29.33 19.99 41.08
CA SER A 6 28.51 20.46 39.95
C SER A 6 28.89 19.77 38.64
N ALA A 7 30.18 19.58 38.37
CA ALA A 7 30.66 18.87 37.20
C ALA A 7 30.26 17.38 37.22
N LEU A 8 30.35 16.72 38.38
CA LEU A 8 29.91 15.33 38.54
C LEU A 8 28.40 15.16 38.37
N LEU A 9 27.60 16.10 38.90
CA LEU A 9 26.15 16.11 38.72
C LEU A 9 25.76 16.33 37.26
N ALA A 10 26.40 17.29 36.58
CA ALA A 10 26.18 17.51 35.14
C ALA A 10 26.55 16.26 34.32
N GLY A 11 27.69 15.63 34.62
CA GLY A 11 28.10 14.39 33.97
C GLY A 11 27.12 13.24 34.19
N ALA A 12 26.60 13.08 35.41
CA ALA A 12 25.59 12.06 35.72
C ALA A 12 24.27 12.30 34.97
N ILE A 13 23.82 13.56 34.86
CA ILE A 13 22.60 13.93 34.13
C ILE A 13 22.77 13.62 32.63
N VAL A 14 23.90 14.01 32.03
CA VAL A 14 24.18 13.73 30.61
C VAL A 14 24.22 12.22 30.36
N LEU A 15 24.89 11.45 31.22
CA LEU A 15 24.94 9.99 31.10
C LEU A 15 23.54 9.38 31.22
N ALA A 16 22.73 9.80 32.19
CA ALA A 16 21.37 9.32 32.36
C ALA A 16 20.50 9.63 31.13
N LEU A 17 20.62 10.83 30.55
CA LEU A 17 19.91 11.21 29.33
C LEU A 17 20.32 10.35 28.13
N VAL A 18 21.63 10.13 27.94
CA VAL A 18 22.14 9.29 26.85
C VAL A 18 21.65 7.85 26.99
N LEU A 19 21.71 7.28 28.19
CA LEU A 19 21.21 5.92 28.46
C LEU A 19 19.70 5.83 28.22
N HIS A 20 18.93 6.85 28.62
CA HIS A 20 17.50 6.90 28.40
C HIS A 20 17.15 6.95 26.90
N LEU A 21 17.82 7.81 26.12
CA LEU A 21 17.63 7.92 24.68
C LEU A 21 18.05 6.64 23.96
N ALA A 22 19.15 6.01 24.36
CA ALA A 22 19.59 4.73 23.81
C ALA A 22 18.58 3.61 24.09
N TRP A 23 18.01 3.57 25.30
CA TRP A 23 16.95 2.63 25.66
C TRP A 23 15.67 2.86 24.84
N GLN A 24 15.24 4.12 24.69
CA GLN A 24 14.08 4.46 23.85
C GLN A 24 14.30 4.07 22.38
N ALA A 25 15.49 4.34 21.83
CA ALA A 25 15.83 3.99 20.46
C ALA A 25 15.84 2.46 20.24
N ARG A 26 16.39 1.69 21.19
CA ARG A 26 16.33 0.22 21.16
C ARG A 26 14.90 -0.28 21.20
N ARG A 27 14.11 0.17 22.17
CA ARG A 27 12.69 -0.21 22.30
C ARG A 27 11.88 0.12 21.05
N SER A 28 12.16 1.24 20.39
CA SER A 28 11.52 1.63 19.13
C SER A 28 11.89 0.65 18.00
N ARG A 29 13.18 0.32 17.87
CA ARG A 29 13.67 -0.65 16.88
C ARG A 29 13.10 -2.05 17.10
N ASP A 30 13.05 -2.52 18.35
CA ASP A 30 12.50 -3.83 18.69
C ASP A 30 11.00 -3.92 18.30
N ARG A 31 10.24 -2.85 18.55
CA ARG A 31 8.83 -2.77 18.13
C ARG A 31 8.66 -2.74 16.62
N ALA A 32 9.48 -1.97 15.92
CA ALA A 32 9.46 -1.92 14.46
C ALA A 32 9.80 -3.29 13.86
N SER A 33 10.82 -3.97 14.40
CA SER A 33 11.21 -5.32 14.00
C SER A 33 10.11 -6.34 14.27
N ALA A 34 9.47 -6.29 15.44
CA ALA A 34 8.35 -7.18 15.76
C ALA A 34 7.13 -6.95 14.85
N THR A 35 6.84 -5.68 14.51
CA THR A 35 5.77 -5.33 13.57
C THR A 35 6.07 -5.88 12.17
N LEU A 36 7.29 -5.67 11.70
CA LEU A 36 7.75 -6.19 10.41
C LEU A 36 7.66 -7.72 10.36
N ALA A 37 8.11 -8.41 11.41
CA ALA A 37 8.03 -9.87 11.50
C ALA A 37 6.57 -10.36 11.50
N ALA A 38 5.65 -9.64 12.15
CA ALA A 38 4.24 -9.98 12.14
C ALA A 38 3.59 -9.77 10.77
N ASP A 39 3.92 -8.68 10.07
CA ASP A 39 3.48 -8.43 8.70
C ASP A 39 4.00 -9.52 7.75
N GLU A 40 5.30 -9.85 7.85
CA GLU A 40 5.93 -10.90 7.05
C GLU A 40 5.28 -12.27 7.32
N ALA A 41 4.97 -12.60 8.57
CA ALA A 41 4.26 -13.83 8.91
C ALA A 41 2.86 -13.89 8.28
N GLY A 42 2.12 -12.77 8.30
CA GLY A 42 0.80 -12.68 7.65
C GLY A 42 0.88 -12.84 6.12
N ILE A 43 1.91 -12.27 5.50
CA ILE A 43 2.15 -12.41 4.05
C ILE A 43 2.57 -13.84 3.71
N ARG A 44 3.54 -14.42 4.44
CA ARG A 44 4.04 -15.78 4.21
C ARG A 44 3.02 -16.88 4.44
N ALA A 45 1.95 -16.59 5.19
CA ALA A 45 0.83 -17.51 5.31
C ALA A 45 0.11 -17.76 3.96
N ILE A 46 0.16 -16.81 3.02
CA ILE A 46 -0.44 -16.91 1.68
C ILE A 46 0.61 -17.04 0.58
N VAL A 47 1.69 -16.28 0.68
CA VAL A 47 2.79 -16.23 -0.30
C VAL A 47 4.03 -16.84 0.38
N ALA A 48 4.10 -18.18 0.39
CA ALA A 48 5.06 -18.92 1.21
C ALA A 48 6.53 -18.52 0.95
N ASP A 49 6.87 -18.26 -0.31
CA ASP A 49 8.18 -17.86 -0.79
C ASP A 49 8.40 -16.33 -0.74
N ALA A 50 7.52 -15.54 -0.10
CA ALA A 50 7.65 -14.08 -0.07
C ALA A 50 8.99 -13.60 0.50
N GLU A 51 9.80 -12.91 -0.28
CA GLU A 51 11.07 -12.33 0.15
C GLU A 51 10.95 -10.82 0.31
N ASN A 52 11.53 -10.27 1.38
CA ASN A 52 11.59 -8.83 1.59
C ASN A 52 12.65 -8.22 0.66
N VAL A 53 12.20 -7.46 -0.33
CA VAL A 53 13.03 -6.81 -1.37
C VAL A 53 13.02 -5.28 -1.23
N SER A 54 12.78 -4.78 -0.02
CA SER A 54 12.71 -3.34 0.25
C SER A 54 14.02 -2.63 -0.10
N ASP A 55 13.92 -1.48 -0.77
CA ASP A 55 15.05 -0.70 -1.29
C ASP A 55 15.53 0.43 -0.34
N GLY A 56 14.97 0.48 0.87
CA GLY A 56 15.25 1.53 1.85
C GLY A 56 14.37 2.77 1.71
N THR A 57 13.40 2.79 0.79
CA THR A 57 12.41 3.88 0.70
C THR A 57 11.64 4.01 2.02
N ALA A 58 11.71 5.18 2.64
CA ALA A 58 11.10 5.41 3.95
C ALA A 58 9.58 5.20 3.89
N GLY A 59 9.07 4.40 4.83
CA GLY A 59 7.64 4.09 4.93
C GLY A 59 7.12 3.10 3.90
N VAL A 60 7.98 2.53 3.05
CA VAL A 60 7.64 1.49 2.08
C VAL A 60 8.37 0.21 2.44
N ILE A 61 7.61 -0.88 2.60
CA ILE A 61 8.17 -2.24 2.69
C ILE A 61 7.57 -3.05 1.57
N THR A 62 8.41 -3.80 0.86
CA THR A 62 8.04 -4.58 -0.32
C THR A 62 8.43 -6.04 -0.12
N TRP A 63 7.49 -6.93 -0.40
CA TRP A 63 7.70 -8.36 -0.51
C TRP A 63 7.33 -8.85 -1.91
N GLU A 64 8.13 -9.77 -2.44
CA GLU A 64 7.89 -10.43 -3.72
C GLU A 64 7.90 -11.94 -3.55
N GLY A 65 7.06 -12.65 -4.30
CA GLY A 65 6.99 -14.11 -4.25
C GLY A 65 6.02 -14.65 -5.28
N SER A 66 5.50 -15.84 -5.03
CA SER A 66 4.64 -16.58 -5.92
C SER A 66 3.37 -17.03 -5.21
N TRP A 67 2.23 -16.85 -5.87
CA TRP A 67 0.94 -17.36 -5.40
C TRP A 67 0.20 -17.98 -6.57
N ASN A 68 -0.24 -19.24 -6.43
CA ASN A 68 -0.89 -20.01 -7.50
C ASN A 68 -0.14 -19.99 -8.85
N GLY A 69 1.20 -20.03 -8.81
CA GLY A 69 2.05 -19.99 -10.00
C GLY A 69 2.18 -18.61 -10.66
N GLN A 70 1.59 -17.56 -10.09
CA GLN A 70 1.70 -16.18 -10.55
C GLN A 70 2.70 -15.43 -9.68
N ARG A 71 3.54 -14.56 -10.28
CA ARG A 71 4.40 -13.66 -9.51
C ARG A 71 3.56 -12.57 -8.88
N VAL A 72 3.79 -12.32 -7.60
CA VAL A 72 3.06 -11.35 -6.81
C VAL A 72 4.00 -10.39 -6.09
N GLN A 73 3.49 -9.19 -5.83
CA GLN A 73 4.16 -8.19 -5.01
C GLN A 73 3.18 -7.64 -3.99
N VAL A 74 3.57 -7.64 -2.72
CA VAL A 74 2.82 -7.05 -1.61
C VAL A 74 3.64 -5.91 -1.03
N ARG A 75 3.04 -4.73 -0.87
CA ARG A 75 3.71 -3.55 -0.30
C ARG A 75 2.88 -2.94 0.80
N THR A 76 3.53 -2.51 1.88
CA THR A 76 2.93 -1.59 2.84
C THR A 76 3.52 -0.21 2.64
N ILE A 77 2.66 0.81 2.58
CA ILE A 77 3.06 2.18 2.27
C ILE A 77 2.45 3.11 3.32
N VAL A 78 3.31 3.81 4.08
CA VAL A 78 2.91 4.87 5.00
C VAL A 78 2.84 6.18 4.22
N ASP A 79 1.65 6.73 4.07
CA ASP A 79 1.40 8.00 3.41
C ASP A 79 1.14 9.10 4.43
N THR A 80 2.05 10.07 4.48
CA THR A 80 2.02 11.25 5.36
C THR A 80 1.88 12.55 4.56
N LEU A 81 1.72 12.50 3.23
CA LEU A 81 1.75 13.70 2.38
C LEU A 81 0.52 14.59 2.55
N ALA A 82 -0.63 14.01 2.91
CA ALA A 82 -1.85 14.77 3.12
C ALA A 82 -1.81 15.51 4.47
N THR A 83 -1.25 16.73 4.50
CA THR A 83 -1.02 17.53 5.73
C THR A 83 -2.28 17.90 6.54
N ARG A 84 -3.47 17.80 5.93
CA ARG A 84 -4.79 18.04 6.56
C ARG A 84 -5.61 16.76 6.78
N LYS A 85 -5.03 15.58 6.54
CA LYS A 85 -5.66 14.28 6.81
C LYS A 85 -4.79 13.50 7.80
N LEU A 86 -5.36 12.47 8.39
CA LEU A 86 -4.57 11.53 9.16
C LEU A 86 -3.65 10.77 8.19
N PRO A 87 -2.39 10.50 8.56
CA PRO A 87 -1.56 9.57 7.80
C PRO A 87 -2.29 8.24 7.63
N ALA A 88 -2.09 7.63 6.47
CA ALA A 88 -2.68 6.33 6.15
C ALA A 88 -1.59 5.29 5.94
N ARG A 89 -1.87 4.06 6.33
CA ARG A 89 -1.09 2.89 5.95
C ARG A 89 -1.87 2.16 4.89
N TRP A 90 -1.31 2.11 3.69
CA TRP A 90 -1.86 1.44 2.53
C TRP A 90 -1.23 0.06 2.37
N LEU A 91 -2.02 -0.89 1.89
CA LEU A 91 -1.60 -2.19 1.41
C LEU A 91 -1.75 -2.18 -0.12
N SER A 92 -0.68 -2.45 -0.85
CA SER A 92 -0.68 -2.59 -2.31
C SER A 92 -0.40 -4.04 -2.64
N VAL A 93 -1.34 -4.70 -3.31
CA VAL A 93 -1.24 -6.10 -3.74
C VAL A 93 -1.24 -6.13 -5.25
N SER A 94 -0.26 -6.82 -5.85
CA SER A 94 -0.08 -6.87 -7.31
C SER A 94 0.16 -8.29 -7.79
N ILE A 95 -0.39 -8.61 -8.96
CA ILE A 95 0.05 -9.73 -9.80
C ILE A 95 0.86 -9.12 -10.95
N THR A 96 2.13 -9.54 -11.10
CA THR A 96 3.07 -8.96 -12.07
C THR A 96 3.19 -9.79 -13.35
N GLU A 97 2.07 -10.41 -13.72
CA GLU A 97 1.91 -11.20 -14.94
C GLU A 97 1.26 -10.40 -16.06
N LYS A 98 1.59 -10.75 -17.31
CA LYS A 98 1.07 -10.04 -18.49
C LYS A 98 -0.46 -9.99 -18.52
N VAL A 99 -0.96 -8.84 -18.97
CA VAL A 99 -2.39 -8.58 -19.19
C VAL A 99 -2.58 -8.08 -20.62
N SER A 100 -3.55 -8.62 -21.34
CA SER A 100 -3.92 -8.26 -22.73
C SER A 100 -4.64 -6.91 -22.79
N VAL A 101 -4.00 -5.86 -22.28
CA VAL A 101 -4.44 -4.48 -22.44
C VAL A 101 -3.44 -3.70 -23.28
N PRO A 102 -3.91 -2.80 -24.16
CA PRO A 102 -3.01 -2.03 -25.02
C PRO A 102 -2.23 -0.94 -24.28
N ALA A 103 -2.73 -0.43 -23.15
CA ALA A 103 -2.17 0.71 -22.42
C ALA A 103 -2.50 0.62 -20.91
N ILE A 104 -2.16 1.65 -20.14
CA ILE A 104 -2.49 1.73 -18.71
C ILE A 104 -3.97 2.07 -18.55
N PHE A 105 -4.68 1.31 -17.73
CA PHE A 105 -5.97 1.67 -17.16
C PHE A 105 -5.79 1.86 -15.66
N ASP A 106 -6.10 3.04 -15.16
CA ASP A 106 -5.98 3.35 -13.74
C ASP A 106 -7.31 3.92 -13.25
N MET A 107 -7.91 3.24 -12.28
CA MET A 107 -9.13 3.67 -11.61
C MET A 107 -8.77 4.11 -10.20
N MET A 108 -9.10 5.37 -9.86
CA MET A 108 -8.95 5.88 -8.50
C MET A 108 -10.29 6.32 -7.91
N MET A 109 -10.55 5.87 -6.68
CA MET A 109 -11.70 6.32 -5.89
C MET A 109 -11.42 7.68 -5.29
N ARG A 110 -12.31 8.67 -5.51
CA ARG A 110 -12.22 10.01 -4.89
C ARG A 110 -10.81 10.61 -5.02
N PRO A 111 -10.29 10.82 -6.24
CA PRO A 111 -9.02 11.51 -6.43
C PRO A 111 -9.17 12.96 -5.93
N GLY A 112 -8.16 13.47 -5.24
CA GLY A 112 -8.26 14.83 -4.66
C GLY A 112 -7.13 15.20 -3.70
N SER A 113 -6.14 14.33 -3.52
CA SER A 113 -4.91 14.64 -2.79
C SER A 113 -3.80 13.82 -3.43
N PRO A 114 -2.60 14.39 -3.61
CA PRO A 114 -1.43 13.61 -4.00
C PRO A 114 -1.21 12.45 -3.04
N THR A 115 -0.79 11.32 -3.57
CA THR A 115 -0.54 10.08 -2.83
C THR A 115 0.85 9.54 -3.19
N THR A 116 1.56 8.94 -2.23
CA THR A 116 2.90 8.37 -2.47
C THR A 116 2.90 7.06 -3.25
N PHE A 117 1.75 6.37 -3.34
CA PHE A 117 1.64 5.03 -3.90
C PHE A 117 1.23 5.00 -5.38
N SER A 118 0.78 6.13 -5.94
CA SER A 118 0.09 6.19 -7.23
C SER A 118 0.76 7.11 -8.23
N ASN A 119 0.66 6.74 -9.51
CA ASN A 119 1.01 7.61 -10.65
C ASN A 119 -0.23 8.22 -11.32
N PHE A 120 -1.42 8.06 -10.76
CA PHE A 120 -2.70 8.48 -11.35
C PHE A 120 -2.72 9.95 -11.80
N ASP A 121 -2.09 10.84 -11.03
CA ASP A 121 -2.04 12.27 -11.34
C ASP A 121 -1.16 12.61 -12.55
N HIS A 122 -0.30 11.68 -12.99
CA HIS A 122 0.56 11.84 -14.16
C HIS A 122 -0.08 11.31 -15.46
N LEU A 123 -1.21 10.59 -15.38
CA LEU A 123 -1.93 10.09 -16.55
C LEU A 123 -2.75 11.21 -17.21
N GLN A 124 -2.51 11.44 -18.50
CA GLN A 124 -2.96 12.63 -19.21
C GLN A 124 -4.40 12.55 -19.75
N HIS A 125 -4.97 11.36 -19.82
CA HIS A 125 -6.25 11.14 -20.49
C HIS A 125 -7.26 10.52 -19.53
N THR A 126 -8.42 11.18 -19.40
CA THR A 126 -9.55 10.64 -18.64
C THR A 126 -10.41 9.77 -19.56
N LEU A 127 -10.79 8.59 -19.09
CA LEU A 127 -11.68 7.69 -19.80
C LEU A 127 -13.14 7.94 -19.39
N PRO A 128 -14.10 7.86 -20.33
CA PRO A 128 -15.51 7.78 -19.96
C PRO A 128 -15.75 6.47 -19.19
N LYS A 129 -16.65 6.52 -18.20
CA LYS A 129 -17.04 5.34 -17.40
C LYS A 129 -18.22 4.62 -18.05
N ALA A 130 -18.09 3.33 -18.27
CA ALA A 130 -19.21 2.44 -18.55
C ALA A 130 -20.10 2.27 -17.28
N PRO A 131 -21.35 1.78 -17.44
CA PRO A 131 -22.14 1.33 -16.30
C PRO A 131 -21.41 0.29 -15.44
N GLY A 132 -21.67 0.28 -14.13
CA GLY A 132 -21.09 -0.67 -13.17
C GLY A 132 -19.89 -0.12 -12.38
N PHE A 133 -19.22 0.92 -12.86
CA PHE A 133 -18.17 1.60 -12.08
C PHE A 133 -18.76 2.46 -10.94
N PRO A 134 -18.08 2.57 -9.78
CA PRO A 134 -18.49 3.48 -8.71
C PRO A 134 -18.62 4.93 -9.19
N ALA A 135 -19.60 5.64 -8.64
CA ALA A 135 -19.91 7.02 -9.04
C ALA A 135 -18.72 7.97 -8.78
N GLU A 136 -18.02 7.76 -7.69
CA GLU A 136 -16.87 8.53 -7.23
C GLU A 136 -15.52 8.09 -7.85
N ALA A 137 -15.51 7.03 -8.66
CA ALA A 137 -14.31 6.58 -9.35
C ALA A 137 -13.97 7.53 -10.51
N VAL A 138 -12.69 7.75 -10.77
CA VAL A 138 -12.21 8.42 -11.98
C VAL A 138 -11.26 7.47 -12.69
N LEU A 139 -11.42 7.35 -14.00
CA LEU A 139 -10.64 6.46 -14.85
C LEU A 139 -9.66 7.26 -15.69
N ARG A 140 -8.39 6.85 -15.71
CA ARG A 140 -7.34 7.48 -16.52
C ARG A 140 -6.51 6.47 -17.29
N THR A 141 -5.87 6.96 -18.34
CA THR A 141 -4.95 6.20 -19.20
C THR A 141 -3.79 7.08 -19.67
N ASP A 142 -2.69 6.43 -20.03
CA ASP A 142 -1.52 7.03 -20.64
C ASP A 142 -1.66 7.20 -22.16
N ARG A 143 -2.66 6.58 -22.79
CA ARG A 143 -2.84 6.64 -24.25
C ARG A 143 -4.25 7.03 -24.68
N ARG A 144 -4.35 8.15 -25.40
CA ARG A 144 -5.62 8.67 -25.96
C ARG A 144 -6.26 7.68 -26.93
N GLY A 145 -7.59 7.58 -26.90
CA GLY A 145 -8.36 6.78 -27.86
C GLY A 145 -8.31 5.26 -27.63
N THR A 146 -7.58 4.82 -26.61
CA THR A 146 -7.49 3.43 -26.21
C THR A 146 -8.82 2.91 -25.71
N ARG A 147 -9.20 1.69 -26.14
CA ARG A 147 -10.38 0.98 -25.64
C ARG A 147 -9.95 -0.08 -24.64
N PHE A 148 -10.71 -0.20 -23.57
CA PHE A 148 -10.55 -1.22 -22.53
C PHE A 148 -11.85 -2.02 -22.42
N PRO A 149 -11.79 -3.30 -22.00
CA PRO A 149 -12.97 -4.12 -21.75
C PRO A 149 -13.66 -3.67 -20.45
N GLN A 150 -14.22 -2.46 -20.46
CA GLN A 150 -14.74 -1.79 -19.27
C GLN A 150 -15.91 -2.54 -18.61
N SER A 151 -16.73 -3.27 -19.38
CA SER A 151 -17.79 -4.12 -18.80
C SER A 151 -17.19 -5.26 -17.96
N ILE A 152 -16.16 -5.94 -18.49
CA ILE A 152 -15.45 -6.99 -17.76
C ILE A 152 -14.82 -6.41 -16.50
N ILE A 153 -14.10 -5.29 -16.63
CA ILE A 153 -13.49 -4.63 -15.46
C ILE A 153 -14.56 -4.25 -14.42
N ALA A 154 -15.71 -3.75 -14.85
CA ALA A 154 -16.81 -3.37 -13.96
C ALA A 154 -17.41 -4.55 -13.18
N ASP A 155 -17.39 -5.77 -13.72
CA ASP A 155 -17.87 -6.97 -13.04
C ASP A 155 -16.98 -7.39 -11.85
N HIS A 156 -15.74 -6.88 -11.78
CA HIS A 156 -14.79 -7.14 -10.70
C HIS A 156 -14.68 -5.98 -9.69
N MET A 157 -15.71 -5.13 -9.56
CA MET A 157 -15.70 -3.97 -8.66
C MET A 157 -16.05 -4.28 -7.20
N GLU A 158 -16.33 -5.54 -6.86
CA GLU A 158 -16.68 -5.98 -5.50
C GLU A 158 -15.74 -5.43 -4.41
N PRO A 159 -14.39 -5.43 -4.57
CA PRO A 159 -13.48 -4.93 -3.53
C PRO A 159 -13.67 -3.45 -3.20
N PHE A 160 -14.27 -2.68 -4.10
CA PHE A 160 -14.53 -1.25 -3.91
C PHE A 160 -15.81 -0.97 -3.10
N SER A 161 -16.66 -1.97 -2.90
CA SER A 161 -17.91 -1.84 -2.14
C SER A 161 -17.68 -1.59 -0.64
N GLU A 162 -16.58 -2.10 -0.08
CA GLU A 162 -16.21 -1.92 1.34
C GLU A 162 -15.70 -0.51 1.66
N GLY A 163 -15.48 0.33 0.64
CA GLY A 163 -14.98 1.70 0.80
C GLY A 163 -13.51 1.82 1.21
N ARG A 164 -12.79 0.69 1.32
CA ARG A 164 -11.36 0.64 1.68
C ARG A 164 -10.43 0.58 0.48
N ALA A 165 -10.86 -0.04 -0.63
CA ALA A 165 -10.09 -0.01 -1.87
C ALA A 165 -10.03 1.42 -2.42
N LYS A 166 -8.83 1.84 -2.80
CA LYS A 166 -8.50 3.20 -3.22
C LYS A 166 -8.19 3.27 -4.71
N GLU A 167 -7.48 2.29 -5.24
CA GLU A 167 -7.00 2.29 -6.62
C GLU A 167 -7.01 0.88 -7.20
N LEU A 168 -7.43 0.73 -8.45
CA LEU A 168 -7.20 -0.43 -9.30
C LEU A 168 -6.38 0.01 -10.51
N LEU A 169 -5.17 -0.52 -10.62
CA LEU A 169 -4.27 -0.28 -11.73
C LEU A 169 -4.16 -1.55 -12.57
N ILE A 170 -4.36 -1.41 -13.88
CA ILE A 170 -4.19 -2.47 -14.87
C ILE A 170 -3.20 -1.95 -15.90
N THR A 171 -2.14 -2.71 -16.13
CA THR A 171 -1.09 -2.38 -17.10
C THR A 171 -0.81 -3.61 -17.96
N PRO A 172 -0.10 -3.46 -19.10
CA PRO A 172 0.36 -4.62 -19.85
C PRO A 172 1.25 -5.58 -19.05
N ASN A 173 1.80 -5.14 -17.91
CA ASN A 173 2.73 -5.90 -17.07
C ASN A 173 2.10 -6.45 -15.78
N GLY A 174 0.81 -6.22 -15.53
CA GLY A 174 0.20 -6.67 -14.29
C GLY A 174 -1.03 -5.88 -13.87
N VAL A 175 -1.65 -6.39 -12.80
CA VAL A 175 -2.78 -5.77 -12.12
C VAL A 175 -2.41 -5.49 -10.66
N ARG A 176 -2.93 -4.40 -10.10
CA ARG A 176 -2.64 -3.97 -8.72
C ARG A 176 -3.88 -3.35 -8.10
N ILE A 177 -4.14 -3.67 -6.84
CA ILE A 177 -5.11 -2.98 -6.00
C ILE A 177 -4.42 -2.33 -4.80
N VAL A 178 -4.86 -1.11 -4.46
CA VAL A 178 -4.43 -0.40 -3.26
C VAL A 178 -5.59 -0.36 -2.27
N TRP A 179 -5.32 -0.77 -1.03
CA TRP A 179 -6.29 -0.96 0.03
C TRP A 179 -5.89 -0.16 1.27
N LEU A 180 -6.83 0.53 1.92
CA LEU A 180 -6.58 1.17 3.20
C LEU A 180 -6.40 0.09 4.27
N LEU A 181 -5.23 -0.02 4.89
CA LEU A 181 -5.00 -0.96 6.00
C LEU A 181 -5.30 -0.30 7.35
N ALA A 182 -4.82 0.91 7.57
CA ALA A 182 -5.07 1.68 8.78
C ALA A 182 -4.99 3.19 8.54
N GLU A 183 -5.65 3.97 9.39
CA GLU A 183 -5.38 5.39 9.57
C GLU A 183 -4.65 5.61 10.90
N ALA A 184 -3.84 6.66 10.96
CA ALA A 184 -3.12 6.98 12.18
C ALA A 184 -4.06 7.41 13.32
N GLU A 185 -3.69 7.07 14.56
CA GLU A 185 -4.42 7.46 15.76
C GLU A 185 -4.53 8.98 15.87
N ARG A 186 -5.76 9.50 15.80
CA ARG A 186 -6.04 10.95 15.81
C ARG A 186 -5.44 11.67 17.02
N ALA A 187 -5.51 11.10 18.22
CA ALA A 187 -5.00 11.70 19.44
C ALA A 187 -3.47 11.88 19.38
N ARG A 188 -2.74 10.84 18.96
CA ARG A 188 -1.28 10.88 18.84
C ARG A 188 -0.84 11.80 17.71
N TYR A 189 -1.51 11.75 16.57
CA TYR A 189 -1.15 12.58 15.44
C TYR A 189 -1.44 14.07 15.70
N GLY A 190 -2.56 14.39 16.37
CA GLY A 190 -2.94 15.76 16.68
C GLY A 190 -1.95 16.51 17.58
N VAL A 191 -1.32 15.80 18.54
CA VAL A 191 -0.39 16.40 19.50
C VAL A 191 1.07 16.24 19.07
N PHE A 192 1.48 15.04 18.66
CA PHE A 192 2.89 14.71 18.43
C PHE A 192 3.27 14.60 16.96
N ARG A 193 2.30 14.70 16.04
CA ARG A 193 2.48 14.43 14.61
C ARG A 193 3.09 13.05 14.32
N GLN A 194 2.84 12.09 15.19
CA GLN A 194 3.30 10.71 15.06
C GLN A 194 2.28 9.87 14.27
N ALA A 195 2.72 9.29 13.16
CA ALA A 195 1.94 8.32 12.39
C ALA A 195 1.96 6.94 13.08
N ALA A 196 1.12 6.78 14.10
CA ALA A 196 0.96 5.53 14.83
C ALA A 196 -0.33 4.82 14.39
N PHE A 197 -0.24 3.55 14.00
CA PHE A 197 -1.34 2.77 13.41
C PHE A 197 -1.91 1.69 14.34
N GLY A 198 -1.66 1.83 15.65
CA GLY A 198 -2.01 0.82 16.66
C GLY A 198 -1.40 -0.55 16.38
N ASP A 199 -2.10 -1.61 16.79
CA ASP A 199 -1.73 -3.01 16.59
C ASP A 199 -2.28 -3.58 15.26
N THR A 200 -2.52 -2.72 14.25
CA THR A 200 -3.11 -3.17 12.99
C THR A 200 -2.11 -4.06 12.24
N ARG A 201 -2.50 -5.33 12.05
CA ARG A 201 -1.71 -6.34 11.33
C ARG A 201 -2.29 -6.58 9.94
N ILE A 202 -1.47 -7.08 9.03
CA ILE A 202 -1.95 -7.56 7.74
C ILE A 202 -2.65 -8.90 7.98
N ASP A 203 -3.94 -8.95 7.63
CA ASP A 203 -4.73 -10.18 7.63
C ASP A 203 -4.39 -11.01 6.38
N SER A 204 -3.97 -12.26 6.58
CA SER A 204 -3.66 -13.18 5.49
C SER A 204 -4.89 -13.43 4.61
N ALA A 205 -6.08 -13.53 5.21
CA ALA A 205 -7.31 -13.72 4.45
C ALA A 205 -7.63 -12.51 3.56
N LEU A 206 -7.25 -11.29 3.97
CA LEU A 206 -7.38 -10.11 3.11
C LEU A 206 -6.45 -10.21 1.90
N ILE A 207 -5.18 -10.59 2.09
CA ILE A 207 -4.24 -10.74 0.97
C ILE A 207 -4.79 -11.77 -0.03
N GLU A 208 -5.22 -12.94 0.46
CA GLU A 208 -5.74 -14.00 -0.39
C GLU A 208 -6.96 -13.55 -1.19
N ARG A 209 -7.95 -12.89 -0.56
CA ARG A 209 -9.11 -12.35 -1.26
C ARG A 209 -8.74 -11.36 -2.36
N LEU A 210 -7.79 -10.45 -2.08
CA LEU A 210 -7.32 -9.49 -3.08
C LEU A 210 -6.58 -10.16 -4.24
N LEU A 211 -5.76 -11.18 -3.95
CA LEU A 211 -5.06 -11.96 -4.98
C LEU A 211 -6.04 -12.74 -5.87
N VAL A 212 -7.05 -13.39 -5.29
CA VAL A 212 -8.12 -14.05 -6.04
C VAL A 212 -8.83 -13.06 -6.96
N SER A 213 -9.28 -11.93 -6.42
CA SER A 213 -9.97 -10.89 -7.20
C SER A 213 -9.13 -10.37 -8.37
N LEU A 214 -7.83 -10.12 -8.14
CA LEU A 214 -6.91 -9.66 -9.18
C LEU A 214 -6.64 -10.75 -10.24
N SER A 215 -6.51 -12.01 -9.82
CA SER A 215 -6.27 -13.13 -10.72
C SER A 215 -7.46 -13.36 -11.64
N ASP A 216 -8.68 -13.37 -11.07
CA ASP A 216 -9.93 -13.53 -11.80
C ASP A 216 -10.12 -12.39 -12.83
N LEU A 217 -9.87 -11.13 -12.42
CA LEU A 217 -9.92 -9.98 -13.31
C LEU A 217 -8.94 -10.11 -14.48
N ARG A 218 -7.68 -10.46 -14.18
CA ARG A 218 -6.65 -10.64 -15.20
C ARG A 218 -7.05 -11.74 -16.19
N ASP A 219 -7.53 -12.87 -15.70
CA ASP A 219 -7.87 -14.01 -16.54
C ASP A 219 -9.10 -13.72 -17.40
N ALA A 220 -10.08 -12.98 -16.87
CA ALA A 220 -11.24 -12.51 -17.64
C ALA A 220 -10.83 -11.57 -18.78
N ILE A 221 -9.95 -10.60 -18.53
CA ILE A 221 -9.43 -9.69 -19.56
C ILE A 221 -8.68 -10.47 -20.65
N ASN A 222 -7.76 -11.36 -20.25
CA ASN A 222 -6.96 -12.15 -21.17
C ASN A 222 -7.82 -13.15 -21.97
N GLY A 223 -8.87 -13.70 -21.35
CA GLY A 223 -9.83 -14.59 -22.00
C GLY A 223 -10.66 -13.89 -23.08
N SER A 224 -11.10 -12.66 -22.81
CA SER A 224 -11.90 -11.88 -23.77
C SER A 224 -11.11 -11.48 -25.01
N GLU A 225 -9.82 -11.19 -24.88
CA GLU A 225 -8.98 -10.85 -26.03
C GLU A 225 -8.79 -12.05 -26.97
N ARG A 226 -8.57 -13.25 -26.41
CA ARG A 226 -8.48 -14.49 -27.21
C ARG A 226 -9.76 -14.82 -27.98
N GLN A 227 -10.93 -14.41 -27.48
CA GLN A 227 -12.21 -14.62 -28.17
C GLN A 227 -12.48 -13.60 -29.27
N ALA A 228 -11.79 -12.46 -29.25
CA ALA A 228 -11.93 -11.38 -30.23
C ALA A 228 -10.90 -11.43 -31.37
N ALA A 229 -9.87 -12.27 -31.24
CA ALA A 229 -8.82 -12.53 -32.23
C ALA A 229 -9.17 -13.73 -33.13
#